data_AF-A0A963NGF3-F1
#
_entry.id   AF-A0A963NGF3-F1
#
_cell.length_a   1.000
_cell.length_b   1.000
_cell.length_c   1.000
_cell.angle_alpha   90.00
_cell.angle_beta   90.00
_cell.angle_gamma   90.00
#
_symmetry.space_group_name_H-M   'P 1'
#
loop_
_entity.id
_entity.type
_entity.pdbx_description
1 polymer ?
#
loop_
_entity_poly.entity_id
_entity_poly.type
_entity_poly.pdbx_seq_one_letter_code
_entity_poly.pdbx_strand_id
1 'polypeptide(L)'
;MKRLLPAPLLSVALFLLWLLLTRSLSAGHLILATVLALAVPLLTRGLRPLPVRIRKPTAVLRLGLRVVMDTVASNLDAARILVLPSRRRHPSAFVRIPLQVRDPNA
;
A
#
# COMPACT_ATOMS: atom_id res chain seq x y z
N MET A 1 28.43 -1.46 -7.89
CA MET A 1 28.03 -0.14 -8.41
C MET A 1 26.97 0.43 -7.47
N LYS A 2 27.32 1.53 -6.78
CA LYS A 2 26.56 2.10 -5.65
C LYS A 2 25.16 2.50 -6.12
N ARG A 3 24.11 1.84 -5.58
CA ARG A 3 22.71 2.22 -5.81
C ARG A 3 22.48 3.63 -5.24
N LEU A 4 22.72 4.65 -6.06
CA LEU A 4 22.50 6.06 -5.70
C LEU A 4 21.04 6.29 -5.26
N LEU A 5 20.12 5.44 -5.73
CA LEU A 5 18.72 5.41 -5.33
C LEU A 5 18.42 4.12 -4.54
N PRO A 6 18.25 4.16 -3.21
CA PRO A 6 17.95 2.99 -2.37
C PRO A 6 16.56 2.43 -2.69
N ALA A 7 15.64 3.25 -3.21
CA ALA A 7 14.25 2.89 -3.49
C ALA A 7 13.69 3.68 -4.69
N PRO A 8 14.01 3.29 -5.94
CA PRO A 8 13.60 4.03 -7.14
C PRO A 8 12.06 4.13 -7.27
N LEU A 9 11.32 3.10 -6.87
CA LEU A 9 9.86 3.11 -6.91
C LEU A 9 9.26 4.17 -5.97
N LEU A 10 9.85 4.35 -4.78
CA LEU A 10 9.39 5.34 -3.81
C LEU A 10 9.69 6.77 -4.27
N SER A 11 10.86 7.00 -4.89
CA SER A 11 11.17 8.29 -5.51
C SER A 11 10.17 8.67 -6.60
N VAL A 12 9.86 7.73 -7.50
CA VAL A 12 8.86 7.95 -8.56
C VAL A 12 7.47 8.19 -7.97
N ALA A 13 7.06 7.40 -6.97
CA ALA A 13 5.78 7.57 -6.31
C ALA A 13 5.65 8.94 -5.62
N LEU A 14 6.68 9.39 -4.90
CA LEU A 14 6.71 10.71 -4.27
C LEU A 14 6.64 11.85 -5.28
N PHE A 15 7.39 11.74 -6.38
CA PHE A 15 7.37 12.73 -7.45
C PHE A 15 5.97 12.85 -8.06
N LEU A 16 5.36 11.72 -8.43
CA LEU A 16 4.02 11.70 -9.02
C LEU A 16 2.95 12.17 -8.03
N LEU A 17 3.03 11.73 -6.78
CA LEU A 17 2.08 12.14 -5.73
C LEU A 17 2.18 13.64 -5.46
N TRP A 18 3.39 14.20 -5.41
CA TRP A 18 3.59 15.63 -5.24
C TRP A 18 2.92 16.43 -6.36
N LEU A 19 3.15 16.04 -7.62
CA LEU A 19 2.54 16.70 -8.78
C LEU A 19 1.02 16.54 -8.82
N LEU A 20 0.52 15.37 -8.44
CA LEU A 20 -0.91 15.12 -8.34
C LEU A 20 -1.58 15.99 -7.27
N LEU A 21 -0.92 16.19 -6.13
CA LEU A 21 -1.44 17.02 -5.03
C LEU A 21 -1.41 18.52 -5.37
N THR A 22 -0.30 19.01 -5.93
CA THR A 22 -0.19 20.44 -6.33
C THR A 22 -1.02 20.77 -7.57
N ARG A 23 -1.33 19.77 -8.42
CA ARG A 23 -2.02 19.96 -9.71
C ARG A 23 -1.35 21.02 -10.60
N SER A 24 -0.03 21.19 -10.46
CA SER A 24 0.75 22.21 -11.16
C SER A 24 2.01 21.60 -11.76
N LEU A 25 2.23 21.87 -13.05
CA LEU A 25 3.42 21.47 -13.80
C LEU A 25 4.40 22.63 -14.00
N SER A 26 4.32 23.67 -13.16
CA SER A 26 5.30 24.76 -13.24
C SER A 26 6.71 24.26 -12.93
N ALA A 27 7.72 24.90 -13.52
CA ALA A 27 9.12 24.50 -13.36
C ALA A 27 9.55 24.42 -11.88
N GLY A 28 9.04 25.31 -11.03
CA GLY A 28 9.29 25.28 -9.58
C GLY A 28 8.77 24.00 -8.91
N HIS A 29 7.57 23.53 -9.26
CA HIS A 29 7.02 22.30 -8.69
C HIS A 29 7.78 21.06 -9.17
N LEU A 30 8.24 21.04 -10.41
CA LEU A 30 9.05 19.94 -10.94
C LEU A 30 10.40 19.82 -10.22
N ILE A 31 11.07 20.96 -9.98
CA ILE A 31 12.33 21.00 -9.23
C ILE A 31 12.09 20.53 -7.79
N LEU A 32 11.08 21.08 -7.12
CA LEU A 32 10.78 20.73 -5.73
C LEU A 32 10.37 19.25 -5.57
N ALA A 33 9.55 18.73 -6.49
CA ALA A 33 9.18 17.32 -6.54
C ALA A 33 10.41 16.42 -6.68
N THR A 34 11.37 16.81 -7.53
CA THR A 34 12.61 16.06 -7.73
C THR A 34 13.49 16.07 -6.48
N VAL A 35 13.66 17.23 -5.85
CA VAL A 35 14.41 17.36 -4.59
C VAL A 35 13.80 16.48 -3.50
N LEU A 36 12.48 16.51 -3.33
CA LEU A 36 11.78 15.68 -2.36
C LEU A 36 11.88 14.19 -2.67
N ALA A 37 11.71 13.81 -3.94
CA ALA A 37 11.81 12.43 -4.42
C ALA A 37 13.20 11.82 -4.18
N LEU A 38 14.25 12.63 -4.06
CA LEU A 38 15.60 12.19 -3.72
C LEU A 38 15.87 12.27 -2.21
N ALA A 39 15.60 13.42 -1.60
CA ALA A 39 15.91 13.69 -0.20
C ALA A 39 15.18 12.74 0.76
N VAL A 40 13.89 12.48 0.54
CA VAL A 40 13.09 11.63 1.43
C VAL A 40 13.61 10.19 1.49
N PRO A 41 13.85 9.47 0.37
CA PRO A 41 14.46 8.14 0.43
C PRO A 41 15.86 8.11 1.05
N LEU A 42 16.63 9.21 0.95
CA LEU A 42 17.97 9.37 1.53
C LEU A 42 17.90 9.50 3.06
N LEU A 43 17.01 10.36 3.57
CA LEU A 43 16.81 10.56 5.01
C LEU A 43 16.17 9.33 5.67
N THR A 44 15.23 8.68 4.98
CA THR A 44 14.51 7.51 5.51
C THR A 44 15.28 6.19 5.38
N ARG A 45 16.54 6.18 4.92
CA ARG A 45 17.31 4.94 4.73
C ARG A 45 17.44 4.13 6.03
N GLY A 46 17.67 4.80 7.16
CA GLY A 46 17.85 4.15 8.46
C GLY A 46 16.58 3.54 9.07
N LEU A 47 15.40 3.94 8.58
CA LEU A 47 14.10 3.47 9.09
C LEU A 47 13.51 2.34 8.26
N ARG A 48 14.18 1.89 7.19
CA ARG A 48 13.60 0.91 6.26
C ARG A 48 13.70 -0.51 6.82
N PRO A 49 12.55 -1.19 7.03
CA PRO A 49 12.51 -2.65 7.05
C PRO A 49 12.94 -3.17 5.67
N LEU A 50 13.32 -4.45 5.60
CA LEU A 50 13.98 -5.13 4.47
C LEU A 50 13.54 -4.66 3.06
N PRO A 51 14.47 -4.61 2.08
CA PRO A 51 14.18 -4.11 0.74
C PRO A 51 13.10 -4.97 0.03
N VAL A 52 11.91 -4.39 -0.16
CA VAL A 52 10.81 -5.01 -0.92
C VAL A 52 11.20 -5.09 -2.39
N ARG A 53 11.25 -6.31 -2.94
CA ARG A 53 11.50 -6.57 -4.36
C ARG A 53 10.24 -7.08 -5.02
N ILE A 54 9.61 -6.24 -5.85
CA ILE A 54 8.45 -6.63 -6.65
C ILE A 54 8.93 -7.50 -7.81
N ARG A 55 8.77 -8.82 -7.69
CA ARG A 55 9.12 -9.78 -8.77
C ARG A 55 7.98 -10.00 -9.77
N LYS A 56 6.73 -9.82 -9.34
CA LYS A 56 5.52 -10.15 -10.13
C LYS A 56 4.45 -9.05 -9.98
N PRO A 57 4.51 -7.95 -10.75
CA PRO A 57 3.55 -6.84 -10.62
C PRO A 57 2.12 -7.27 -10.92
N THR A 58 1.91 -8.25 -11.81
CA THR A 58 0.59 -8.83 -12.09
C THR A 58 -0.02 -9.53 -10.88
N ALA A 59 0.81 -10.16 -10.04
CA ALA A 59 0.33 -10.77 -8.79
C ALA A 59 -0.09 -9.70 -7.79
N VAL A 60 0.66 -8.59 -7.69
CA VAL A 60 0.29 -7.44 -6.84
C VAL A 60 -1.07 -6.88 -7.27
N LEU A 61 -1.27 -6.64 -8.57
CA LEU A 61 -2.53 -6.13 -9.09
C LEU A 61 -3.69 -7.10 -8.82
N ARG A 62 -3.48 -8.40 -9.06
CA ARG A 62 -4.50 -9.43 -8.81
C ARG A 62 -4.88 -9.52 -7.33
N LEU A 63 -3.89 -9.48 -6.43
CA LEU A 63 -4.12 -9.49 -4.99
C LEU A 63 -4.82 -8.20 -4.56
N GLY A 64 -4.41 -7.04 -5.07
CA GLY A 64 -5.07 -5.76 -4.80
C GLY A 64 -6.54 -5.77 -5.20
N LEU A 65 -6.87 -6.24 -6.41
CA LEU A 65 -8.25 -6.37 -6.87
C LEU A 65 -9.05 -7.36 -6.01
N ARG A 66 -8.46 -8.50 -5.63
CA ARG A 66 -9.09 -9.45 -4.72
C ARG A 66 -9.42 -8.81 -3.37
N VAL A 67 -8.46 -8.10 -2.77
CA VAL A 67 -8.67 -7.41 -1.49
C VAL A 67 -9.81 -6.39 -1.60
N VAL A 68 -9.89 -5.63 -2.70
CA VAL A 68 -10.99 -4.69 -2.92
C VAL A 68 -12.34 -5.41 -3.00
N MET A 69 -12.44 -6.48 -3.79
CA MET A 69 -13.69 -7.26 -3.90
C MET A 69 -14.12 -7.86 -2.56
N ASP A 70 -13.18 -8.48 -1.84
CA ASP A 70 -13.45 -9.12 -0.55
C ASP A 70 -13.86 -8.08 0.51
N THR A 71 -13.22 -6.89 0.51
CA THR A 71 -13.58 -5.78 1.40
C THR A 71 -14.98 -5.24 1.10
N VAL A 72 -15.32 -5.06 -0.17
CA VAL A 72 -16.65 -4.59 -0.59
C VAL A 72 -17.72 -5.60 -0.20
N ALA A 73 -17.51 -6.89 -0.48
CA ALA A 73 -18.45 -7.95 -0.11
C ALA A 73 -18.65 -8.02 1.42
N SER A 74 -17.56 -7.97 2.19
CA SER A 74 -17.62 -7.96 3.65
C SER A 74 -18.38 -6.76 4.22
N ASN A 75 -18.21 -5.57 3.62
CA ASN A 75 -18.93 -4.38 4.06
C ASN A 75 -20.41 -4.44 3.71
N LEU A 76 -20.77 -5.00 2.55
CA LEU A 76 -22.16 -5.23 2.17
C LEU A 76 -22.84 -6.24 3.10
N ASP A 77 -22.14 -7.31 3.49
CA ASP A 77 -22.64 -8.29 4.44
C ASP A 77 -22.84 -7.66 5.84
N ALA A 78 -21.87 -6.88 6.30
CA ALA A 78 -21.99 -6.14 7.55
C ALA A 78 -23.16 -5.13 7.52
N ALA A 79 -23.31 -4.38 6.41
CA ALA A 79 -24.43 -3.47 6.22
C ALA A 79 -25.77 -4.20 6.20
N ARG A 80 -25.83 -5.39 5.57
CA ARG A 80 -27.03 -6.24 5.55
C ARG A 80 -27.44 -6.69 6.95
N ILE A 81 -26.47 -7.05 7.81
CA ILE A 81 -26.71 -7.43 9.21
C ILE A 81 -27.26 -6.24 10.02
N LEU A 82 -26.79 -5.02 9.75
CA LEU A 82 -27.26 -3.81 10.43
C LEU A 82 -28.66 -3.39 9.99
N VAL A 83 -28.97 -3.47 8.69
CA VAL A 83 -30.23 -2.97 8.11
C VAL A 83 -31.37 -3.98 8.24
N LEU A 84 -31.09 -5.29 8.11
CA LEU A 84 -32.12 -6.31 8.24
C LEU A 84 -32.08 -6.92 9.66
N PRO A 85 -33.19 -6.92 10.40
CA PRO A 85 -33.27 -7.60 11.69
C PRO A 85 -33.17 -9.12 11.49
N SER A 86 -31.95 -9.65 11.50
CA SER A 86 -31.68 -11.08 11.38
C SER A 86 -31.38 -11.69 12.76
N ARG A 87 -32.02 -12.82 13.07
CA ARG A 87 -31.87 -13.57 14.34
C ARG A 87 -30.58 -14.40 14.43
N ARG A 88 -29.76 -14.46 13.37
CA ARG A 88 -28.51 -15.24 13.37
C ARG A 88 -27.35 -14.40 13.88
N ARG A 89 -27.18 -14.40 15.21
CA ARG A 89 -25.93 -13.96 15.84
C ARG A 89 -24.95 -15.14 15.77
N HIS A 90 -23.91 -15.01 14.95
CA HIS A 90 -22.77 -15.92 15.08
C HIS A 90 -22.13 -15.68 16.46
N PRO A 91 -21.89 -16.73 17.27
CA PRO A 91 -21.23 -16.56 18.55
C PRO A 91 -19.81 -16.03 18.31
N SER A 92 -19.40 -15.03 19.10
CA SER A 92 -18.01 -14.59 19.11
C SER A 92 -17.15 -15.72 19.67
N ALA A 93 -16.15 -16.13 18.90
CA ALA A 93 -15.21 -17.18 19.29
C ALA A 93 -13.80 -16.79 18.85
N PHE A 94 -12.81 -17.11 19.69
CA PHE A 94 -11.42 -17.00 19.30
C PHE A 94 -11.01 -18.21 18.48
N VAL A 95 -10.46 -17.98 17.30
CA VAL A 95 -9.96 -19.03 16.41
C VAL A 95 -8.47 -18.80 16.18
N ARG A 96 -7.65 -19.84 16.40
CA ARG A 96 -6.22 -19.80 16.08
C ARG A 96 -6.02 -20.22 14.63
N ILE A 97 -5.53 -19.30 13.79
CA ILE A 97 -5.19 -19.57 12.39
C ILE A 97 -3.65 -19.58 12.29
N PRO A 98 -2.99 -20.73 12.10
CA PRO A 98 -1.54 -20.79 12.00
C PRO A 98 -1.07 -20.12 10.71
N LEU A 99 -0.22 -19.09 10.83
CA LEU A 99 0.38 -18.41 9.70
C LEU A 99 1.59 -19.21 9.19
N GLN A 100 1.57 -19.58 7.91
CA GLN A 100 2.69 -20.25 7.24
C GLN A 100 3.52 -19.27 6.39
N VAL A 101 3.57 -18.01 6.82
CA VAL A 101 4.29 -16.95 6.11
C VAL A 101 5.73 -16.90 6.61
N ARG A 102 6.71 -16.90 5.69
CA ARG A 102 8.15 -16.92 6.02
C ARG A 102 8.80 -15.54 5.97
N ASP A 103 8.22 -14.61 5.22
CA ASP A 103 8.70 -13.23 5.09
C ASP A 103 7.69 -12.31 5.80
N PRO A 104 8.14 -11.43 6.72
CA PRO A 104 7.27 -10.42 7.33
C PRO A 104 6.59 -9.49 6.33
N ASN A 105 7.10 -9.40 5.10
CA ASN A 105 6.59 -8.53 4.03
C ASN A 105 5.86 -9.30 2.90
N ALA A 106 5.55 -10.59 3.09
CA ALA A 106 4.85 -11.41 2.10
C ALA A 106 3.32 -11.25 2.13
#